data_AF-A0A372JJS9-F1
#
_entry.id   AF-A0A372JJS9-F1
#
_cell.length_a   1.000
_cell.length_b   1.000
_cell.length_c   1.000
_cell.angle_alpha   90.00
_cell.angle_beta   90.00
_cell.angle_gamma   90.00
#
_symmetry.space_group_name_H-M   'P 1'
#
loop_
_entity.id
_entity.type
_entity.pdbx_description
1 polymer ?
#
loop_
_entity_poly.entity_id
_entity_poly.type
_entity_poly.pdbx_seq_one_letter_code
_entity_poly.pdbx_strand_id
1 'polypeptide(L)'
;MTTGIDEIDWGSLQDAYGPADGFPRLLAAVTAPDPGVREEAVHELFGTVHHQGTLYSSTPHAVPFLARPRRPTPSRSSPAPPPTPPPRRGNARAWSTCSP
;
A
#
# COMPACT_ATOMS: atom_id res chain seq x y z
N MET A 1 13.15 12.78 -19.34
CA MET A 1 11.92 12.31 -20.02
C MET A 1 11.36 11.19 -19.16
N THR A 2 10.11 11.28 -18.72
CA THR A 2 9.44 10.16 -18.02
C THR A 2 8.74 9.32 -19.07
N THR A 3 9.24 8.12 -19.31
CA THR A 3 8.57 7.11 -20.14
C THR A 3 7.27 6.69 -19.46
N GLY A 4 6.17 6.70 -20.21
CA GLY A 4 4.88 6.19 -19.76
C GLY A 4 4.91 4.68 -19.54
N ILE A 5 4.07 4.17 -18.65
CA ILE A 5 4.01 2.72 -18.39
C ILE A 5 3.63 1.91 -19.63
N ASP A 6 2.82 2.50 -20.51
CA ASP A 6 2.35 1.89 -21.76
C ASP A 6 3.33 2.06 -22.94
N GLU A 7 4.42 2.81 -22.75
CA GLU A 7 5.43 3.05 -23.79
C GLU A 7 6.53 1.97 -23.81
N ILE A 8 6.55 1.09 -22.81
CA ILE A 8 7.52 0.01 -22.67
C ILE A 8 6.88 -1.27 -23.22
N ASP A 9 7.57 -1.95 -24.14
CA ASP A 9 7.17 -3.27 -24.62
C ASP A 9 7.51 -4.34 -23.58
N TRP A 10 6.66 -4.46 -22.55
CA TRP A 10 6.85 -5.39 -21.45
C TRP A 10 6.89 -6.86 -21.88
N GLY A 11 6.19 -7.22 -22.96
CA GLY A 11 6.18 -8.60 -23.48
C GLY A 11 7.51 -9.02 -24.08
N SER A 12 8.34 -8.06 -24.51
CA SER A 12 9.72 -8.32 -24.94
C SER A 12 10.70 -8.50 -23.77
N LEU A 13 10.33 -8.09 -22.56
CA LEU A 13 11.14 -8.19 -21.35
C LEU A 13 10.84 -9.50 -20.61
N GLN A 14 11.77 -9.91 -19.74
CA GLN A 14 11.63 -11.10 -18.92
C GLN A 14 11.53 -10.71 -17.44
N ASP A 15 10.84 -11.55 -16.68
CA ASP A 15 10.79 -11.58 -15.23
C ASP A 15 11.11 -13.00 -14.73
N ALA A 16 10.91 -13.26 -13.44
CA ALA A 16 11.17 -14.55 -12.83
C ALA A 16 10.36 -15.73 -13.39
N TYR A 17 9.22 -15.47 -14.03
CA TYR A 17 8.27 -16.48 -14.49
C TYR A 17 8.04 -16.46 -16.00
N GLY A 18 8.62 -15.51 -16.74
CA GLY A 18 8.57 -15.45 -18.19
C GLY A 18 8.46 -14.02 -18.72
N PRO A 19 7.70 -13.79 -19.81
CA PRO A 19 7.43 -12.44 -20.31
C PRO A 19 6.82 -11.53 -19.23
N ALA A 20 7.29 -10.28 -19.17
CA ALA A 20 6.89 -9.33 -18.13
C ALA A 20 5.52 -8.64 -18.38
N ASP A 21 4.62 -9.27 -19.12
CA ASP A 21 3.31 -8.72 -19.51
C ASP A 21 2.43 -8.27 -18.33
N GLY A 22 2.69 -8.82 -17.13
CA GLY A 22 1.98 -8.46 -15.89
C GLY A 22 2.40 -7.13 -15.27
N PHE A 23 3.53 -6.55 -15.67
CA PHE A 23 4.11 -5.36 -15.02
C PHE A 23 3.22 -4.12 -15.07
N PRO A 24 2.53 -3.77 -16.18
CA PRO A 24 1.59 -2.66 -16.22
C PRO A 24 0.53 -2.72 -15.12
N ARG A 25 -0.08 -3.90 -14.93
CA ARG A 25 -1.10 -4.15 -13.90
C ARG A 25 -0.51 -4.00 -12.51
N LEU A 26 0.64 -4.62 -12.25
CA LEU A 26 1.31 -4.61 -10.95
C LEU A 26 1.71 -3.19 -10.52
N LEU A 27 2.38 -2.46 -11.41
CA LEU A 27 2.84 -1.09 -11.13
C LEU A 27 1.67 -0.12 -10.92
N ALA A 28 0.55 -0.29 -11.63
CA ALA A 28 -0.67 0.46 -11.35
C ALA A 28 -1.23 0.12 -9.95
N ALA A 29 -1.30 -1.18 -9.61
CA ALA A 29 -1.83 -1.66 -8.34
C ALA A 29 -0.99 -1.25 -7.13
N VAL A 30 0.34 -1.08 -7.27
CA VAL A 30 1.21 -0.50 -6.22
C VAL A 30 0.75 0.91 -5.80
N THR A 31 0.05 1.64 -6.68
CA THR A 31 -0.49 2.97 -6.39
C THR A 31 -1.97 2.98 -6.00
N ALA A 32 -2.62 1.82 -5.93
CA ALA A 32 -4.05 1.70 -5.64
C ALA A 32 -4.44 2.35 -4.29
N PRO A 33 -5.64 2.93 -4.15
CA PRO A 33 -6.08 3.51 -2.88
C PRO A 33 -6.21 2.44 -1.78
N ASP A 34 -6.68 1.26 -2.15
CA ASP A 34 -6.84 0.13 -1.24
C ASP A 34 -5.48 -0.39 -0.72
N PRO A 35 -5.26 -0.46 0.60
CA PRO A 35 -4.01 -0.95 1.17
C PRO A 35 -3.74 -2.43 0.91
N GLY A 36 -4.75 -3.29 0.89
CA GLY A 36 -4.58 -4.72 0.64
C GLY A 36 -4.12 -5.00 -0.80
N VAL A 37 -4.78 -4.37 -1.79
CA VAL A 37 -4.38 -4.45 -3.20
C VAL A 37 -2.95 -3.97 -3.40
N ARG A 38 -2.55 -2.90 -2.71
CA ARG A 38 -1.19 -2.37 -2.79
C ARG A 38 -0.17 -3.32 -2.17
N GLU A 39 -0.45 -3.88 -1.00
CA GLU A 39 0.45 -4.82 -0.32
C GLU A 39 0.67 -6.08 -1.15
N GLU A 40 -0.40 -6.65 -1.70
CA GLU A 40 -0.35 -7.79 -2.61
C GLU A 40 0.46 -7.46 -3.87
N ALA A 41 0.20 -6.32 -4.51
CA ALA A 41 0.93 -5.91 -5.70
C ALA A 41 2.42 -5.67 -5.45
N VAL A 42 2.80 -5.11 -4.30
CA VAL A 42 4.20 -4.95 -3.90
C VAL A 42 4.87 -6.31 -3.70
N HIS A 43 4.17 -7.25 -3.06
CA HIS A 43 4.68 -8.61 -2.86
C HIS A 43 4.89 -9.34 -4.19
N GLU A 44 3.88 -9.33 -5.07
CA GLU A 44 3.97 -9.94 -6.41
C GLU A 44 5.11 -9.31 -7.22
N LEU A 45 5.17 -7.98 -7.29
CA LEU A 45 6.19 -7.27 -8.06
C LEU A 45 7.61 -7.54 -7.54
N PHE A 46 7.81 -7.63 -6.22
CA PHE A 46 9.13 -7.94 -5.66
C PHE A 46 9.58 -9.37 -6.04
N GLY A 47 8.65 -10.32 -6.05
CA GLY A 47 8.92 -11.70 -6.46
C GLY A 47 9.27 -11.84 -7.95
N THR A 48 8.70 -10.99 -8.82
CA THR A 48 8.97 -11.04 -10.27
C THR A 48 10.28 -10.32 -10.66
N VAL A 49 10.62 -9.19 -10.01
CA VAL A 49 11.83 -8.40 -10.33
C VAL A 49 13.11 -8.94 -9.69
N HIS A 50 12.99 -9.72 -8.62
CA HIS A 50 14.11 -10.29 -7.90
C HIS A 50 13.73 -11.69 -7.38
N HIS A 51 14.24 -12.70 -8.07
CA HIS A 51 14.04 -14.09 -7.69
C HIS A 51 15.41 -14.79 -7.63
N GLN A 52 15.68 -15.46 -6.50
CA GLN A 52 16.92 -16.21 -6.26
C GLN A 52 18.22 -15.43 -6.53
N GLY A 53 18.23 -14.12 -6.27
CA GLY A 53 19.41 -13.27 -6.46
C GLY A 53 19.66 -12.82 -7.91
N THR A 54 18.73 -13.08 -8.83
CA THR A 54 18.81 -12.65 -10.23
C THR A 54 17.94 -11.42 -10.47
N LEU A 55 18.49 -10.43 -11.17
CA LEU A 55 17.72 -9.31 -11.73
C LEU A 55 17.41 -9.60 -13.20
N TYR A 56 16.21 -9.23 -13.63
CA TYR A 56 15.71 -9.51 -14.98
C TYR A 56 15.68 -8.24 -15.84
N SER A 57 15.48 -8.38 -17.15
CA SER A 57 15.46 -7.23 -18.07
C SER A 57 14.32 -6.24 -17.78
N SER A 58 13.25 -6.70 -17.13
CA SER A 58 12.16 -5.86 -16.63
C SER A 58 12.55 -4.98 -15.43
N THR A 59 13.51 -5.41 -14.60
CA THR A 59 13.91 -4.73 -13.35
C THR A 59 14.29 -3.25 -13.56
N PRO A 60 15.26 -2.89 -14.43
CA PRO A 60 15.64 -1.47 -14.61
C PRO A 60 14.49 -0.60 -15.15
N HIS A 61 13.54 -1.20 -15.87
CA HIS A 61 12.37 -0.51 -16.41
C HIS A 61 11.31 -0.21 -15.33
N ALA A 62 11.22 -1.03 -14.28
CA ALA A 62 10.29 -0.83 -13.17
C ALA A 62 10.77 0.24 -12.16
N VAL A 63 12.09 0.44 -12.02
CA VAL A 63 12.67 1.35 -11.00
C VAL A 63 12.12 2.78 -11.04
N PRO A 64 11.98 3.46 -12.20
CA PRO A 64 11.46 4.83 -12.24
C PRO A 64 10.03 4.97 -11.70
N PHE A 65 9.20 3.93 -11.85
CA PHE A 65 7.83 3.93 -11.36
C PHE A 65 7.77 3.73 -9.83
N LEU A 66 8.69 2.93 -9.28
CA LEU A 66 8.81 2.69 -7.84
C LEU A 66 9.46 3.86 -7.09
N ALA A 67 10.42 4.53 -7.72
CA ALA A 67 11.12 5.67 -7.13
C ALA A 67 10.26 6.95 -7.08
N ARG A 68 9.04 6.93 -7.65
CA ARG A 68 8.20 8.12 -7.73
C ARG A 68 7.62 8.45 -6.34
N PRO A 69 7.80 9.68 -5.84
CA PRO A 69 7.33 10.04 -4.51
C PRO A 69 5.80 9.92 -4.45
N ARG A 70 5.32 9.07 -3.53
CA ARG A 70 3.91 8.91 -3.26
C ARG A 70 3.39 10.16 -2.56
N ARG A 71 2.43 10.84 -3.18
CA ARG A 71 1.66 11.87 -2.47
C ARG A 71 0.86 11.22 -1.35
N PRO A 72 0.87 11.78 -0.13
CA PRO A 72 0.01 11.28 0.93
C PRO A 72 -1.45 11.33 0.45
N THR A 73 -2.11 10.17 0.45
CA THR A 73 -3.56 10.10 0.30
C THR A 73 -4.16 10.86 1.49
N PRO A 74 -4.98 11.91 1.27
CA PRO A 74 -5.63 12.57 2.38
C PRO A 74 -6.42 11.51 3.14
N SER A 75 -6.09 11.32 4.41
CA SER A 75 -6.89 10.50 5.30
C SER A 75 -8.32 11.03 5.20
N ARG A 76 -9.27 10.19 4.76
CA ARG A 76 -10.66 10.49 5.02
C ARG A 76 -10.79 10.37 6.53
N SER A 77 -10.63 11.48 7.24
CA SER A 77 -10.82 11.54 8.68
C SER A 77 -12.10 10.78 8.99
N SER A 78 -12.00 9.73 9.82
CA SER A 78 -13.20 9.16 10.43
C SER A 78 -14.01 10.33 10.99
N PRO A 79 -15.33 10.40 10.76
CA PRO A 79 -16.13 11.43 11.39
C PRO A 79 -15.84 11.39 12.89
N ALA A 80 -15.64 12.57 13.49
CA ALA A 80 -15.39 12.68 14.92
C ALA A 80 -16.42 11.83 15.68
N PRO A 81 -16.01 11.07 16.72
CA PRO A 81 -16.98 10.35 17.52
C PRO A 81 -18.04 11.35 18.02
N PRO A 82 -19.33 10.95 18.10
CA PRO A 82 -20.35 11.83 18.63
C PRO A 82 -19.94 12.35 20.02
N PRO A 83 -20.27 13.59 20.38
CA PRO A 83 -19.88 14.14 21.67
C PRO A 83 -20.36 13.21 22.80
N THR A 84 -19.48 12.94 23.76
CA THR A 84 -19.81 12.13 24.92
C THR A 84 -21.06 12.70 25.59
N PRO A 85 -22.13 11.92 25.79
CA PRO A 85 -23.32 12.42 26.46
C PRO A 85 -22.96 12.86 27.89
N PRO A 86 -23.60 13.92 28.42
CA PRO A 86 -23.33 14.40 29.77
C PRO A 86 -23.60 13.28 30.79
N PRO A 87 -22.87 13.24 31.91
CA PRO A 87 -23.11 12.23 32.94
C PRO A 87 -24.56 12.31 33.40
N ARG A 88 -25.27 11.17 33.33
CA ARG A 88 -26.62 11.06 33.88
C ARG A 88 -26.55 11.42 35.36
N ARG A 89 -27.23 12.49 35.76
CA ARG A 89 -27.46 12.79 37.19
C ARG A 89 -28.21 11.61 37.79
N GLY A 90 -27.51 10.80 38.58
CA GLY A 90 -28.06 9.62 39.23
C GLY A 90 -27.17 9.18 40.38
N ASN A 91 -27.69 9.37 41.59
CA ASN A 91 -27.35 8.80 42.90
C ASN A 91 -25.88 8.61 43.33
N ALA A 92 -25.41 9.57 44.12
CA ALA A 92 -24.40 9.34 45.14
C ALA A 92 -24.84 8.21 46.09
N ARG A 93 -24.13 7.08 46.12
CA ARG A 93 -23.99 6.21 47.30
C ARG A 93 -22.58 5.61 47.34
N ALA A 94 -21.96 5.85 48.49
CA ALA A 94 -20.62 5.47 48.92
C ALA A 94 -20.37 3.96 48.94
N TRP A 95 -19.13 3.54 48.70
CA TRP A 95 -18.46 2.49 49.47
C TRP A 95 -16.99 2.89 49.69
N SER A 96 -16.62 2.95 50.96
CA SER A 96 -15.29 3.31 51.48
C SER A 96 -14.30 2.15 51.42
N THR A 97 -13.01 2.53 51.52
CA THR A 97 -11.83 1.80 52.06
C THR A 97 -11.30 0.56 51.34
N CYS A 98 -10.02 0.60 50.94
CA CYS A 98 -8.90 0.04 51.73
C CYS A 98 -7.54 0.38 51.09
N SER A 99 -6.66 1.01 51.86
CA SER A 99 -5.19 0.94 51.72
C SER A 99 -4.70 -0.44 52.24
N PRO A 100 -3.40 -0.80 52.15
CA PRO A 100 -2.25 -0.04 52.67
C PRO A 100 -1.45 0.73 51.61
#